data_AF-A0A4Y2WMC6-F1
#
_entry.id   AF-A0A4Y2WMC6-F1
#
_cell.length_a   1.000
_cell.length_b   1.000
_cell.length_c   1.000
_cell.angle_alpha   90.00
_cell.angle_beta   90.00
_cell.angle_gamma   90.00
#
_symmetry.space_group_name_H-M   'P 1'
#
loop_
_entity.id
_entity.type
_entity.pdbx_description
1 polymer ?
#
loop_
_entity_poly.entity_id
_entity_poly.type
_entity_poly.pdbx_seq_one_letter_code
_entity_poly.pdbx_strand_id
1 'polypeptide(L)'
;MLFYNRFPYLKLDDRDHPLFDDDGAGYVKARAMVEAQKKVAHKQGCRIVDDIVEEVRDLKDGAHEIITEKGHVLKAKKVLFCTGAFTEFKKFHPLKKLKIQVNKRTAAMLRISEEEKDRI
;
A
#
# COMPACT_ATOMS: atom_id res chain seq x y z
N MET A 1 -32.61 -15.07 2.97
CA MET A 1 -32.99 -14.99 1.54
C MET A 1 -32.26 -13.86 0.79
N LEU A 2 -31.93 -12.71 1.40
CA LEU A 2 -31.20 -11.60 0.76
C LEU A 2 -29.77 -11.92 0.29
N PHE A 3 -29.05 -12.80 0.99
CA PHE A 3 -27.63 -13.06 0.75
C PHE A 3 -27.36 -13.83 -0.56
N TYR A 4 -28.15 -14.87 -0.85
CA TYR A 4 -28.01 -15.67 -2.08
C TYR A 4 -28.41 -14.92 -3.36
N ASN A 5 -29.30 -13.94 -3.25
CA ASN A 5 -29.65 -13.08 -4.39
C ASN A 5 -28.51 -12.13 -4.75
N ARG A 6 -27.71 -11.72 -3.77
CA ARG A 6 -26.58 -10.79 -3.97
C ARG A 6 -25.27 -11.49 -4.31
N PHE A 7 -25.08 -12.71 -3.80
CA PHE A 7 -23.88 -13.54 -4.01
C PHE A 7 -24.26 -14.96 -4.46
N PRO A 8 -24.81 -15.13 -5.69
CA PRO A 8 -25.32 -16.42 -6.14
C PRO A 8 -24.22 -17.47 -6.34
N TYR A 9 -22.96 -17.06 -6.39
CA TYR A 9 -21.79 -17.93 -6.43
C TYR A 9 -21.37 -18.49 -5.06
N LEU A 10 -21.82 -17.88 -3.97
CA LEU A 10 -21.39 -18.24 -2.62
C LEU A 10 -22.24 -19.40 -2.09
N LYS A 11 -21.59 -20.54 -1.86
CA LYS A 11 -22.20 -21.70 -1.20
C LYS A 11 -21.87 -21.64 0.29
N LEU A 12 -22.89 -21.75 1.13
CA LEU A 12 -22.76 -21.81 2.59
C LEU A 12 -23.28 -23.16 3.08
N ASP A 13 -22.64 -23.70 4.10
CA ASP A 13 -23.05 -24.92 4.80
C ASP A 13 -23.91 -24.59 6.03
N ASP A 14 -24.59 -25.60 6.60
CA ASP A 14 -25.44 -25.45 7.80
C ASP A 14 -24.68 -24.97 9.06
N ARG A 15 -23.35 -24.98 9.03
CA ARG A 15 -22.47 -24.52 10.12
C ARG A 15 -21.97 -23.09 9.92
N ASP A 16 -22.27 -22.47 8.77
CA ASP A 16 -21.85 -21.11 8.47
C ASP A 16 -22.83 -20.09 9.06
N HIS A 17 -22.27 -19.05 9.67
CA HIS A 17 -23.02 -17.93 10.24
C HIS A 17 -22.61 -16.64 9.52
N PRO A 18 -23.10 -16.39 8.29
CA PRO A 18 -22.69 -15.23 7.51
C PRO A 18 -23.20 -13.93 8.16
N LEU A 19 -22.32 -12.93 8.22
CA LEU A 19 -22.67 -11.56 8.55
C LEU A 19 -22.49 -10.71 7.29
N PHE A 20 -23.50 -9.91 6.97
CA PHE A 20 -23.48 -9.03 5.83
C PHE A 20 -23.50 -7.59 6.29
N ASP A 21 -22.51 -6.81 5.85
CA ASP A 21 -22.38 -5.38 6.10
C ASP A 21 -22.49 -4.66 4.76
N ASP A 22 -23.61 -3.95 4.57
CA ASP A 22 -23.85 -3.07 3.43
C ASP A 22 -23.68 -1.58 3.75
N ASP A 23 -23.21 -1.24 4.94
CA ASP A 23 -23.06 0.14 5.38
C ASP A 23 -21.61 0.63 5.21
N GLY A 24 -21.23 0.84 3.94
CA GLY A 24 -19.96 1.47 3.57
C GLY A 24 -18.77 0.52 3.36
N ALA A 25 -18.97 -0.79 3.54
CA ALA A 25 -17.98 -1.79 3.16
C ALA A 25 -17.94 -2.01 1.63
N GLY A 26 -16.75 -2.29 1.09
CA GLY A 26 -16.60 -2.51 -0.35
C GLY A 26 -15.18 -2.83 -0.82
N TYR A 27 -15.01 -2.85 -2.14
CA TYR A 27 -13.73 -3.10 -2.80
C TYR A 27 -13.13 -1.79 -3.35
N VAL A 28 -11.82 -1.63 -3.18
CA VAL A 28 -11.04 -0.61 -3.87
C VAL A 28 -9.94 -1.24 -4.70
N LYS A 29 -9.78 -0.79 -5.94
CA LYS A 29 -8.61 -1.12 -6.76
C LYS A 29 -7.41 -0.34 -6.24
N ALA A 30 -6.77 -0.85 -5.19
CA ALA A 30 -5.72 -0.16 -4.43
C ALA A 30 -4.60 0.42 -5.32
N ARG A 31 -4.14 -0.32 -6.34
CA ARG A 31 -3.13 0.18 -7.29
C ARG A 31 -3.61 1.42 -8.07
N ALA A 32 -4.86 1.41 -8.54
CA ALA A 32 -5.43 2.55 -9.25
C ALA A 32 -5.61 3.77 -8.32
N MET A 33 -6.00 3.53 -7.07
CA MET A 33 -6.09 4.59 -6.06
C MET A 33 -4.72 5.26 -5.81
N VAL A 34 -3.66 4.47 -5.63
CA VAL A 34 -2.29 5.00 -5.44
C VAL A 34 -1.84 5.80 -6.66
N GLU A 35 -2.09 5.33 -7.88
CA GLU A 35 -1.74 6.08 -9.09
C GLU A 35 -2.52 7.41 -9.21
N ALA A 36 -3.81 7.40 -8.86
CA ALA A 36 -4.61 8.62 -8.82
C ALA A 36 -4.06 9.63 -7.80
N GLN A 37 -3.69 9.17 -6.60
CA GLN A 37 -3.10 10.01 -5.56
C GLN A 37 -1.75 10.60 -5.98
N LYS A 38 -0.86 9.79 -6.56
CA LYS A 38 0.43 10.25 -7.13
C LYS A 38 0.22 11.32 -8.20
N LYS A 39 -0.75 11.11 -9.10
CA LYS A 39 -1.10 12.07 -10.15
C LYS A 39 -1.57 13.40 -9.57
N VAL A 40 -2.45 13.38 -8.57
CA VAL A 40 -2.91 14.61 -7.90
C VAL A 40 -1.76 15.31 -7.19
N ALA A 41 -0.94 14.59 -6.42
CA ALA A 41 0.21 15.16 -5.73
C ALA A 41 1.17 15.85 -6.70
N HIS A 42 1.46 15.21 -7.84
CA HIS A 42 2.32 15.80 -8.86
C HIS A 42 1.71 17.07 -9.47
N LYS A 43 0.41 17.06 -9.78
CA LYS A 43 -0.31 18.26 -10.25
C LYS A 43 -0.30 19.42 -9.25
N GLN A 44 -0.17 19.11 -7.96
CA GLN A 44 -0.06 20.09 -6.88
C GLN A 44 1.41 20.49 -6.59
N GLY A 45 2.35 20.18 -7.48
CA GLY A 45 3.75 20.58 -7.37
C GLY A 45 4.66 19.61 -6.62
N CYS A 46 4.18 18.44 -6.23
CA CYS A 46 5.03 17.41 -5.64
C CYS A 46 5.99 16.83 -6.69
N ARG A 47 7.29 16.84 -6.38
CA ARG A 47 8.30 16.16 -7.18
C ARG A 47 8.40 14.69 -6.76
N ILE A 48 8.00 13.79 -7.65
CA ILE A 48 8.15 12.35 -7.46
C ILE A 48 9.51 11.92 -8.02
N VAL A 49 10.35 11.33 -7.19
CA VAL A 49 11.64 10.73 -7.60
C VAL A 49 11.44 9.22 -7.64
N ASP A 50 11.44 8.65 -8.84
CA ASP A 50 11.27 7.20 -9.03
C ASP A 50 12.61 6.46 -8.82
N ASP A 51 12.89 6.19 -7.55
CA ASP A 51 14.15 5.61 -7.09
C ASP A 51 14.00 4.93 -5.73
N ILE A 52 15.01 4.14 -5.35
CA ILE A 52 15.06 3.43 -4.08
C ILE A 52 16.02 4.18 -3.16
N VAL A 53 15.55 4.55 -1.96
CA VAL A 53 16.40 5.14 -0.93
C VAL A 53 17.27 4.04 -0.30
N GLU A 54 18.58 4.26 -0.26
CA GLU A 54 19.54 3.35 0.36
C GLU A 54 19.89 3.80 1.79
N GLU A 55 20.05 5.11 1.98
CA GLU A 55 20.49 5.70 3.24
C GLU A 55 19.84 7.06 3.50
N VAL A 56 19.53 7.33 4.77
CA VAL A 56 19.19 8.67 5.27
C VAL A 56 20.07 8.95 6.47
N ARG A 57 20.74 10.10 6.45
CA ARG A 57 21.64 10.54 7.54
C ARG A 57 21.40 11.98 7.94
N ASP A 58 21.67 12.29 9.20
CA ASP A 58 21.66 13.65 9.72
C ASP A 58 22.90 14.42 9.26
N LEU A 59 22.71 15.69 8.93
CA LEU A 59 23.76 16.65 8.67
C LEU A 59 23.95 17.57 9.89
N LYS A 60 25.15 18.14 10.03
CA LYS A 60 25.51 19.02 11.17
C LYS A 60 24.68 20.30 11.26
N ASP A 61 24.09 20.73 10.14
CA ASP A 61 23.24 21.93 10.04
C ASP A 61 21.77 21.67 10.42
N GLY A 62 21.44 20.45 10.88
CA GLY A 62 20.09 20.05 11.24
C GLY A 62 19.20 19.66 10.05
N ALA A 63 19.76 19.59 8.84
CA ALA A 63 19.11 18.97 7.70
C ALA A 63 19.40 17.47 7.63
N HIS A 64 18.73 16.78 6.71
CA HIS A 64 18.96 15.38 6.40
C HIS A 64 19.41 15.24 4.95
N GLU A 65 20.27 14.26 4.72
CA GLU A 65 20.67 13.82 3.39
C GLU A 65 20.05 12.45 3.09
N ILE A 66 19.46 12.33 1.91
CA ILE A 66 18.82 11.12 1.40
C ILE A 66 19.61 10.66 0.19
N ILE A 67 20.18 9.46 0.27
CA ILE A 67 21.00 8.86 -0.77
C ILE A 67 20.19 7.72 -1.39
N THR A 68 20.11 7.70 -2.72
CA THR A 68 19.40 6.66 -3.47
C THR A 68 20.36 5.69 -4.14
N GLU A 69 19.85 4.51 -4.53
CA GLU A 69 20.64 3.46 -5.21
C GLU A 69 21.16 3.91 -6.58
N LYS A 70 20.47 4.83 -7.28
CA LYS A 70 20.98 5.43 -8.53
C LYS A 70 21.98 6.58 -8.28
N GLY A 71 22.37 6.84 -7.04
CA GLY A 71 23.35 7.87 -6.68
C GLY A 71 22.79 9.28 -6.56
N HIS A 72 21.47 9.47 -6.54
CA HIS A 72 20.91 10.79 -6.25
C HIS A 72 21.13 11.16 -4.79
N VAL A 73 21.49 12.42 -4.57
CA VAL A 73 21.63 12.99 -3.23
C VAL A 73 20.61 14.11 -3.08
N LEU A 74 19.63 13.91 -2.20
CA LEU A 74 18.59 14.88 -1.89
C LEU A 74 18.79 15.43 -0.49
N LYS A 75 18.44 16.70 -0.27
CA LYS A 75 18.52 17.35 1.04
C LYS A 75 17.15 17.85 1.47
N ALA A 76 16.80 17.64 2.73
CA ALA A 76 15.53 18.12 3.29
C ALA A 76 15.70 18.50 4.76
N LYS A 77 14.97 19.53 5.22
CA LYS A 77 14.93 19.92 6.64
C LYS A 77 14.09 18.99 7.50
N LYS A 78 13.19 18.23 6.88
CA LYS A 78 12.30 17.27 7.53
C LYS A 78 12.16 16.05 6.62
N VAL A 79 12.18 14.87 7.21
CA VAL A 79 11.97 13.60 6.50
C VAL A 79 10.86 12.82 7.19
N LEU A 80 9.88 12.37 6.40
CA LEU A 80 8.83 11.46 6.85
C LEU A 80 9.10 10.07 6.27
N PHE A 81 9.26 9.08 7.14
CA PHE A 81 9.48 7.69 6.73
C PHE A 81 8.15 6.98 6.52
N CYS A 82 7.84 6.64 5.26
CA CYS A 82 6.65 5.87 4.86
C CYS A 82 7.05 4.57 4.14
N THR A 83 8.09 3.88 4.62
CA THR A 83 8.77 2.78 3.92
C THR A 83 8.17 1.40 4.19
N GLY A 84 7.08 1.33 4.97
CA GLY A 84 6.33 0.09 5.22
C GLY A 84 7.21 -1.04 5.74
N ALA A 85 7.10 -2.22 5.13
CA ALA A 85 7.89 -3.39 5.52
C ALA A 85 9.41 -3.21 5.36
N PHE A 86 9.88 -2.22 4.58
CA PHE A 86 11.30 -1.96 4.33
C PHE A 86 11.97 -1.06 5.37
N THR A 87 11.23 -0.60 6.38
CA THR A 87 11.71 0.33 7.40
C THR A 87 13.00 -0.14 8.08
N GLU A 88 13.12 -1.43 8.39
CA GLU A 88 14.27 -2.02 9.08
C GLU A 88 15.33 -2.60 8.10
N PHE A 89 15.16 -2.41 6.79
CA PHE A 89 16.00 -3.03 5.75
C PHE A 89 17.02 -2.07 5.13
N LYS A 90 16.96 -0.78 5.45
CA LYS A 90 17.82 0.27 4.89
C LYS A 90 18.46 1.10 6.00
N LYS A 91 19.46 1.91 5.65
CA LYS A 91 20.24 2.70 6.62
C LYS A 91 19.53 4.01 6.96
N PHE A 92 18.51 3.96 7.80
CA PHE A 92 17.76 5.15 8.23
C PHE A 92 18.23 5.63 9.61
N HIS A 93 19.42 6.24 9.68
CA HIS A 93 20.07 6.61 10.95
C HIS A 93 19.23 7.49 11.88
N PRO A 94 18.45 8.48 11.39
CA PRO A 94 17.62 9.33 12.27
C PRO A 94 16.43 8.56 12.88
N LEU A 95 16.08 7.40 12.30
CA LEU A 95 14.93 6.63 12.73
C LEU A 95 15.32 5.73 13.91
N LYS A 96 14.61 5.89 15.03
CA LYS A 96 14.73 4.95 16.15
C LYS A 96 14.09 3.62 15.76
N LYS A 97 14.60 2.53 16.32
CA LYS A 97 14.05 1.18 16.13
C LYS A 97 12.54 1.17 16.38
N LEU A 98 11.77 0.74 15.39
CA LEU A 98 10.33 0.64 15.50
C LEU A 98 9.91 -0.79 15.86
N LYS A 99 8.83 -0.92 16.64
CA LYS A 99 8.24 -2.23 16.95
C LYS A 99 7.35 -2.68 15.78
N ILE A 100 7.98 -3.03 14.66
CA ILE A 100 7.31 -3.50 13.44
C ILE A 100 7.49 -5.02 13.32
N GLN A 101 6.40 -5.73 13.03
CA GLN A 101 6.44 -7.13 12.62
C GLN A 101 6.09 -7.23 11.13
N VAL A 102 6.98 -7.83 10.35
CA VAL A 102 6.75 -8.06 8.91
C VAL A 102 6.04 -9.40 8.74
N ASN A 103 4.83 -9.35 8.19
CA ASN A 103 4.02 -10.53 7.89
C ASN A 103 3.88 -10.71 6.39
N LYS A 104 3.86 -11.97 5.93
CA LYS A 104 3.62 -12.33 4.53
C LYS A 104 2.21 -12.89 4.39
N ARG A 105 1.55 -12.55 3.29
CA ARG A 105 0.26 -13.12 2.87
C ARG A 105 0.34 -13.43 1.39
N THR A 106 -0.28 -14.54 1.01
CA THR A 106 -0.39 -14.96 -0.40
C THR A 106 -1.80 -14.67 -0.86
N ALA A 107 -1.93 -14.13 -2.07
CA ALA A 107 -3.20 -13.93 -2.75
C ALA A 107 -3.11 -14.51 -4.15
N ALA A 108 -4.21 -15.07 -4.66
CA ALA A 108 -4.34 -15.56 -6.01
C ALA A 108 -5.44 -14.78 -6.74
N MET A 109 -5.22 -14.48 -8.02
CA MET A 109 -6.22 -13.92 -8.90
C MET A 109 -6.68 -15.01 -9.85
N LEU A 110 -7.97 -15.31 -9.85
CA LEU A 110 -8.57 -16.29 -10.73
C LEU A 110 -9.23 -15.56 -11.89
N ARG A 111 -9.03 -16.04 -13.11
CA ARG A 111 -9.80 -15.61 -14.26
C ARG A 111 -11.10 -16.41 -14.29
N ILE A 112 -12.20 -15.71 -14.41
CA ILE A 112 -13.52 -16.30 -14.68
C ILE A 112 -13.80 -16.19 -16.18
N SER A 113 -14.63 -17.08 -16.72
CA SER A 113 -15.10 -16.96 -18.11
C SER A 113 -15.99 -15.73 -18.24
N GLU A 114 -16.12 -15.20 -19.47
CA GLU A 114 -17.06 -14.10 -19.72
C GLU A 114 -18.51 -14.52 -19.42
N GLU A 115 -18.85 -15.79 -19.62
CA GLU A 115 -20.17 -16.35 -19.28
C GLU A 115 -20.48 -16.30 -17.78
N GLU A 116 -19.47 -16.46 -16.92
CA GLU A 116 -19.63 -16.41 -15.45
C GLU A 116 -19.52 -14.99 -14.89
N LYS A 117 -19.17 -14.01 -15.71
CA LYS A 117 -18.97 -12.62 -15.27
C LYS A 117 -20.24 -12.00 -14.69
N ASP A 118 -21.40 -12.27 -15.29
CA ASP A 118 -22.68 -11.70 -14.84
C ASP A 118 -23.24 -12.40 -13.60
N ARG A 119 -22.60 -13.52 -13.18
CA ARG A 119 -22.96 -14.29 -11.99
C ARG A 119 -22.15 -13.90 -10.76
N ILE A 120 -21.13 -13.04 -10.88
CA ILE A 120 -20.19 -12.64 -9.81
C ILE A 120 -20.17 -11.12 -9.67
#